data_AF-A0A1Y3NFF3-F1
#
_entry.id   AF-A0A1Y3NFF3-F1
#
_cell.length_a   1.000
_cell.length_b   1.000
_cell.length_c   1.000
_cell.angle_alpha   90.00
_cell.angle_beta   90.00
_cell.angle_gamma   90.00
#
_symmetry.space_group_name_H-M   'P 1'
#
loop_
_entity.id
_entity.type
_entity.pdbx_description
1 polymer ?
#
loop_
_entity_poly.entity_id
_entity_poly.type
_entity_poly.pdbx_seq_one_letter_code
_entity_poly.pdbx_strand_id
1 'polypeptide(L)'
;MNFKSKLILALLVSVPSTLAAVNGACTNNNGICIASATCSKYNGKSITGKCPNDPADIKCCDDIPCQSGGKTGSCMFKSQCSGTAIAGLCPGGDDFQCC
;
A
#
# COMPACT_ATOMS: atom_id res chain seq x y z
N MET A 1 -23.85 53.98 18.71
CA MET A 1 -22.43 53.80 19.10
C MET A 1 -22.01 52.39 18.74
N ASN A 2 -20.97 52.30 17.92
CA ASN A 2 -20.48 51.11 17.21
C ASN A 2 -19.66 50.18 18.11
N PHE A 3 -19.93 48.87 18.11
CA PHE A 3 -18.95 47.87 18.56
C PHE A 3 -18.91 46.65 17.62
N LYS A 4 -18.13 46.85 16.54
CA LYS A 4 -17.11 45.96 15.98
C LYS A 4 -17.45 44.46 15.87
N SER A 5 -17.95 44.13 14.69
CA SER A 5 -17.82 42.82 14.03
C SER A 5 -16.40 42.26 14.20
N LYS A 6 -16.26 41.13 14.89
CA LYS A 6 -15.09 40.26 14.82
C LYS A 6 -15.49 39.05 13.99
N LEU A 7 -15.36 39.21 12.68
CA LEU A 7 -15.44 38.13 11.70
C LEU A 7 -14.21 37.24 11.91
N ILE A 8 -14.32 36.24 12.78
CA ILE A 8 -13.30 35.20 12.94
C ILE A 8 -13.46 34.26 11.75
N LEU A 9 -12.76 34.57 10.67
CA LEU A 9 -12.63 33.72 9.50
C LEU A 9 -11.69 32.57 9.86
N ALA A 10 -12.24 31.49 10.42
CA ALA A 10 -11.50 30.26 10.68
C ALA A 10 -11.13 29.62 9.33
N LEU A 11 -9.90 29.86 8.88
CA LEU A 11 -9.31 29.23 7.71
C LEU A 11 -9.08 27.75 8.04
N LEU A 12 -10.00 26.88 7.63
CA LEU A 12 -9.79 25.43 7.63
C LEU A 12 -8.70 25.11 6.60
N VAL A 13 -7.45 25.03 7.06
CA VAL A 13 -6.34 24.48 6.28
C VAL A 13 -6.61 22.98 6.18
N SER A 14 -7.25 22.55 5.09
CA SER A 14 -7.27 21.15 4.69
C SER A 14 -5.86 20.78 4.27
N VAL A 15 -5.06 20.26 5.20
CA VAL A 15 -3.77 19.65 4.87
C VAL A 15 -4.07 18.54 3.87
N PRO A 16 -3.47 18.55 2.65
CA PRO A 16 -3.56 17.39 1.80
C PRO A 16 -2.84 16.27 2.54
N SER A 17 -3.60 15.34 3.11
CA SER A 17 -3.05 14.06 3.53
C SER A 17 -2.49 13.45 2.27
N THR A 18 -1.16 13.48 2.10
CA THR A 18 -0.52 12.56 1.18
C THR A 18 -0.70 11.20 1.84
N LEU A 19 -1.87 10.59 1.65
CA LEU A 19 -2.10 9.21 2.05
C LEU A 19 -0.90 8.45 1.49
N ALA A 20 -0.24 7.66 2.34
CA ALA A 20 0.55 6.57 1.84
C ALA A 20 -0.20 5.93 0.68
N ALA A 21 0.50 5.70 -0.44
CA ALA A 21 -0.12 5.01 -1.56
C ALA A 21 -0.42 3.60 -1.08
N VAL A 22 -1.59 3.40 -0.45
CA VAL A 22 -2.11 2.07 -0.14
C VAL A 22 -2.22 1.36 -1.49
N ASN A 23 -1.69 0.15 -1.58
CA ASN A 23 -1.42 -0.58 -2.81
C ASN A 23 -0.27 -0.06 -3.68
N GLY A 24 0.52 0.89 -3.17
CA GLY A 24 1.75 1.37 -3.80
C GLY A 24 2.96 0.50 -3.47
N ALA A 25 4.04 0.71 -4.23
CA ALA A 25 5.29 -0.01 -4.01
C ALA A 25 6.00 0.44 -2.74
N CYS A 26 6.65 -0.50 -2.07
CA CYS A 26 7.53 -0.20 -0.96
C CYS A 26 8.79 0.55 -1.41
N THR A 27 9.32 1.37 -0.51
CA THR A 27 10.59 2.08 -0.73
C THR A 27 11.77 1.09 -0.71
N ASN A 28 12.52 0.99 -1.81
CA ASN A 28 13.67 0.08 -1.95
C ASN A 28 13.31 -1.39 -1.65
N ASN A 29 12.12 -1.84 -2.03
CA ASN A 29 11.67 -3.22 -1.88
C ASN A 29 10.60 -3.53 -2.95
N ASN A 30 10.38 -4.81 -3.25
CA ASN A 30 9.46 -5.26 -4.30
C ASN A 30 8.04 -5.50 -3.79
N GLY A 31 7.82 -5.35 -2.47
CA GLY A 31 6.55 -5.52 -1.81
C GLY A 31 5.58 -4.36 -2.01
N ILE A 32 4.40 -4.51 -1.43
CA ILE A 32 3.27 -3.58 -1.53
C ILE A 32 2.86 -3.01 -0.17
N CYS A 33 2.48 -1.74 -0.13
CA CYS A 33 2.00 -1.09 1.08
C CYS A 33 0.53 -1.42 1.36
N ILE A 34 0.28 -2.32 2.30
CA ILE A 34 -1.07 -2.79 2.69
C ILE A 34 -1.18 -2.97 4.20
N ALA A 35 -2.39 -3.15 4.70
CA ALA A 35 -2.61 -3.45 6.11
C ALA A 35 -1.85 -4.72 6.53
N SER A 36 -1.19 -4.66 7.69
CA SER A 36 -0.44 -5.79 8.26
C SER A 36 -1.29 -7.06 8.36
N ALA A 37 -2.56 -6.91 8.74
CA ALA A 37 -3.52 -8.02 8.79
C ALA A 37 -3.76 -8.66 7.41
N THR A 38 -3.86 -7.84 6.35
CA THR A 38 -3.95 -8.33 4.97
C THR A 38 -2.67 -9.05 4.58
N CYS A 39 -1.51 -8.49 4.91
CA CYS A 39 -0.22 -9.14 4.64
C CYS A 39 -0.14 -10.55 5.23
N SER A 40 -0.51 -10.70 6.51
CA SER A 40 -0.55 -12.00 7.19
C SER A 40 -1.55 -12.97 6.58
N LYS A 41 -2.72 -12.49 6.09
CA LYS A 41 -3.71 -13.33 5.40
C LYS A 41 -3.15 -13.98 4.13
N TYR A 42 -2.24 -13.30 3.45
CA TYR A 42 -1.56 -13.81 2.26
C TYR A 42 -0.23 -14.52 2.57
N ASN A 43 0.09 -14.77 3.84
CA ASN A 43 1.34 -15.37 4.29
C ASN A 43 2.59 -14.56 3.88
N GLY A 44 2.44 -13.25 3.66
CA GLY A 44 3.55 -12.35 3.39
C GLY A 44 4.25 -11.88 4.67
N LYS A 45 5.40 -11.23 4.48
CA LYS A 45 6.21 -10.65 5.55
C LYS A 45 6.00 -9.14 5.62
N SER A 46 5.67 -8.65 6.81
CA SER A 46 5.44 -7.22 7.05
C SER A 46 6.73 -6.51 7.50
N ILE A 47 7.10 -5.44 6.81
CA ILE A 47 8.26 -4.59 7.12
C ILE A 47 7.79 -3.17 7.45
N THR A 48 8.13 -2.72 8.66
CA THR A 48 7.81 -1.38 9.15
C THR A 48 8.75 -0.32 8.55
N GLY A 49 8.24 0.88 8.29
CA GLY A 49 9.05 2.05 7.88
C GLY A 49 9.49 2.04 6.42
N LYS A 50 8.91 1.16 5.59
CA LYS A 50 9.20 1.05 4.16
C LYS A 50 8.15 1.68 3.26
N CYS A 51 6.99 1.99 3.82
CA CYS A 51 5.93 2.67 3.11
C CYS A 51 5.96 4.17 3.48
N PRO A 52 5.78 5.09 2.50
CA PRO A 52 5.86 6.52 2.73
C PRO A 52 4.58 7.09 3.36
N ASN A 53 4.70 7.77 4.50
CA ASN A 53 3.60 8.42 5.23
C ASN A 53 2.54 7.45 5.82
N ASP A 54 2.93 6.22 6.12
CA ASP A 54 1.96 5.20 6.51
C ASP A 54 1.39 5.38 7.90
N PRO A 55 0.05 5.24 8.06
CA PRO A 55 -0.53 5.04 9.37
C PRO A 55 -0.02 3.72 9.97
N ALA A 56 -0.08 3.59 11.30
CA ALA A 56 0.57 2.51 12.06
C ALA A 56 0.24 1.08 11.55
N ASP A 57 -0.92 0.88 10.94
CA ASP A 57 -1.41 -0.42 10.50
C ASP A 57 -0.97 -0.80 9.07
N ILE A 58 -0.53 0.16 8.25
CA ILE A 58 -0.04 -0.10 6.89
C ILE A 58 1.47 -0.34 6.94
N LYS A 59 1.88 -1.48 6.40
CA LYS A 59 3.27 -1.91 6.34
C LYS A 59 3.60 -2.38 4.95
N CYS A 60 4.90 -2.42 4.66
CA CYS A 60 5.35 -3.05 3.43
C CYS A 60 5.15 -4.55 3.56
N CYS A 61 4.38 -5.14 2.66
CA CYS A 61 4.20 -6.58 2.59
C CYS A 61 5.04 -7.14 1.44
N ASP A 62 6.08 -7.88 1.79
CA ASP A 62 6.94 -8.59 0.85
C ASP A 62 6.87 -10.11 1.04
N ASP A 63 7.62 -10.87 0.24
CA ASP A 63 7.69 -12.33 0.33
C ASP A 63 6.32 -13.04 0.34
N ILE A 64 5.32 -12.50 -0.36
CA ILE A 64 3.98 -13.09 -0.41
C ILE A 64 4.03 -14.27 -1.39
N PRO A 65 3.88 -15.52 -0.93
CA PRO A 65 3.85 -16.67 -1.82
C PRO A 65 2.52 -16.73 -2.58
N CYS A 66 2.57 -17.21 -3.82
CA CYS A 66 1.39 -17.50 -4.61
C CYS A 66 1.58 -18.81 -5.38
N GLN A 67 0.48 -19.49 -5.73
CA GLN A 67 0.54 -20.75 -6.46
C GLN A 67 -0.51 -20.74 -7.57
N SER A 68 -0.09 -21.10 -8.78
CA SER A 68 -0.99 -21.24 -9.92
C SER A 68 -0.59 -22.44 -10.78
N GLY A 69 -1.57 -23.28 -11.14
CA GLY A 69 -1.34 -24.45 -12.00
C GLY A 69 -0.26 -25.42 -11.49
N GLY A 70 -0.06 -25.53 -10.18
CA GLY A 70 0.96 -26.38 -9.56
C GLY A 70 2.37 -25.78 -9.52
N LYS A 71 2.54 -24.51 -9.92
CA LYS A 71 3.81 -23.77 -9.81
C LYS A 71 3.72 -22.76 -8.68
N THR A 72 4.78 -22.69 -7.88
CA THR A 72 4.98 -21.68 -6.84
C THR A 72 5.63 -20.43 -7.44
N GLY A 73 5.10 -19.26 -7.08
CA GLY A 73 5.65 -17.96 -7.39
C GLY A 73 5.56 -17.03 -6.18
N SER A 74 5.86 -15.76 -6.41
CA SER A 74 5.79 -14.69 -5.43
C SER A 74 5.00 -13.50 -6.00
N CYS A 75 4.20 -12.85 -5.16
CA CYS A 75 3.53 -11.63 -5.58
C CYS A 75 4.55 -10.50 -5.73
N MET A 76 4.52 -9.84 -6.89
CA MET A 76 5.33 -8.67 -7.18
C MET A 76 4.60 -7.77 -8.17
N PHE A 77 5.09 -6.55 -8.35
CA PHE A 77 4.55 -5.69 -9.39
C PHE A 77 4.77 -6.29 -10.77
N LYS A 78 3.76 -6.20 -11.63
CA LYS A 78 3.79 -6.72 -13.00
C LYS A 78 5.00 -6.20 -13.80
N SER A 79 5.43 -4.97 -13.54
CA SER A 79 6.64 -4.37 -14.13
C SER A 79 7.94 -5.08 -13.74
N GLN A 80 7.96 -5.78 -12.61
CA GLN A 80 9.11 -6.52 -12.09
C GLN A 80 9.01 -8.03 -12.39
N CYS A 81 7.86 -8.48 -12.89
CA CYS A 81 7.65 -9.86 -13.27
C CYS A 81 8.31 -10.16 -14.63
N SER A 82 9.33 -11.02 -14.62
CA SER A 82 9.99 -11.51 -15.84
C SER A 82 9.22 -12.65 -16.53
N GLY A 83 8.17 -13.18 -15.90
CA GLY A 83 7.43 -14.37 -16.32
C GLY A 83 5.96 -14.11 -16.62
N THR A 84 5.12 -15.12 -16.37
CA THR A 84 3.67 -15.01 -16.52
C THR A 84 3.07 -14.38 -15.28
N ALA A 85 2.54 -13.17 -15.42
CA ALA A 85 1.82 -12.50 -14.34
C ALA A 85 0.37 -13.00 -14.27
N ILE A 86 -0.05 -13.45 -13.08
CA ILE A 86 -1.37 -14.05 -12.85
C ILE A 86 -2.14 -13.18 -11.85
N ALA A 87 -3.23 -12.58 -12.34
CA ALA A 87 -4.09 -11.71 -11.56
C ALA A 87 -4.92 -12.48 -10.51
N GLY A 88 -5.37 -11.78 -9.47
CA GLY A 88 -6.35 -12.30 -8.49
C GLY A 88 -5.79 -13.19 -7.38
N LEU A 89 -4.49 -13.50 -7.40
CA LEU A 89 -3.82 -14.30 -6.36
C LEU A 89 -3.11 -13.45 -5.29
N CYS A 90 -3.05 -12.14 -5.50
CA CYS A 90 -2.30 -11.19 -4.69
C CYS A 90 -3.19 -10.00 -4.28
N PRO A 91 -2.91 -9.33 -3.14
CA PRO A 91 -3.82 -8.32 -2.57
C PRO A 91 -3.86 -6.98 -3.32
N GLY A 92 -2.92 -6.68 -4.22
CA GLY A 92 -2.77 -5.37 -4.86
C GLY A 92 -3.38 -5.22 -6.24
N GLY A 93 -4.44 -5.99 -6.55
CA GLY A 93 -5.19 -5.85 -7.79
C GLY A 93 -4.41 -6.22 -9.05
N ASP A 94 -4.57 -5.42 -10.11
CA ASP A 94 -4.02 -5.71 -11.44
C ASP A 94 -2.53 -5.41 -11.59
N ASP A 95 -1.98 -4.52 -10.76
CA ASP A 95 -0.57 -4.13 -10.85
C ASP A 95 0.34 -5.03 -10.01
N PHE A 96 -0.19 -5.66 -8.96
CA PHE A 96 0.56 -6.54 -8.07
C PHE A 96 0.04 -7.97 -8.19
N GLN A 97 0.74 -8.76 -8.99
CA GLN A 97 0.26 -10.05 -9.47
C GLN A 97 1.21 -11.17 -9.08
N CYS A 98 0.73 -12.40 -9.18
CA CYS A 98 1.57 -13.57 -8.92
C CYS A 98 2.53 -13.77 -10.08
N CYS A 99 3.82 -13.86 -9.76
CA CYS A 99 4.92 -14.18 -10.66
C CYS A 99 5.81 -15.23 -9.98
#